data_AF-A0A8J6LAK4-F1
#
_entry.id   AF-A0A8J6LAK4-F1
#
_cell.length_a   1.000
_cell.length_b   1.000
_cell.length_c   1.000
_cell.angle_alpha   90.00
_cell.angle_beta   90.00
_cell.angle_gamma   90.00
#
_symmetry.space_group_name_H-M   'P 1'
#
loop_
_entity.id
_entity.type
_entity.pdbx_description
1 polymer ?
#
loop_
_entity_poly.entity_id
_entity_poly.type
_entity_poly.pdbx_seq_one_letter_code
_entity_poly.pdbx_strand_id
1 'polypeptide(L)'
;MVAKIFVWLVVAVVGVAHSEPPSSGYGTPLGSPLGNYGNQNYEGGNGHHDNDHGEPKSYEFGYQVKDEYTGNNYNRKEASDGNQVRGEYRVQLPDGRTQIVTYYADWQTGFHADVKYEGTAQYPEQYNNYQGGYNNGPSGQYGGSNYAQNNGYNGGGSATSSVSIKDYSSGSGGQYNSGYNSGSNYDSYSGNNFGSLGDAVTNATKFDYKDIPNFPVSTVMGHAGRLLFGHIGSTPVVCMQGRFHFYEGYSLSACTMPVRLMKLLGVTTLVVSNAAGGINPSYRTGQIMLIKDQINFLGLAGVNPLRGHNDERFGDRFVAMNDVFDPEINKLAKSVGEMTGLKEIQEGVYASVGGPTYETVAEVNLMRVLGVDAVGMSTVHETVVAKHCGLKVFAFSLITNECVASYSSKETPDGEEVLQVAKENEGKLKGFVEKMIPHLAKSKL
;
A
#
# COMPACT_ATOMS: atom_id res chain seq x y z
N MET A 1 -12.91 7.99 -34.53
CA MET A 1 -13.27 9.11 -33.61
C MET A 1 -13.98 8.48 -32.43
N VAL A 2 -13.57 8.55 -31.18
CA VAL A 2 -12.50 9.29 -30.49
C VAL A 2 -11.91 8.34 -29.44
N ALA A 3 -10.62 8.52 -29.18
CA ALA A 3 -9.70 7.71 -28.41
C ALA A 3 -10.18 7.30 -27.00
N LYS A 4 -9.95 6.03 -26.64
CA LYS A 4 -9.76 5.59 -25.25
C LYS A 4 -8.31 5.18 -25.09
N ILE A 5 -7.49 6.16 -24.71
CA ILE A 5 -6.07 6.01 -24.41
C ILE A 5 -6.00 5.86 -22.89
N PHE A 6 -5.51 4.73 -22.38
CA PHE A 6 -5.22 4.55 -20.95
C PHE A 6 -3.76 4.17 -20.80
N VAL A 7 -2.97 5.05 -20.16
CA VAL A 7 -1.55 4.82 -19.93
C VAL A 7 -1.14 5.38 -18.57
N TRP A 8 -0.19 4.69 -17.94
CA TRP A 8 -0.01 4.53 -16.51
C TRP A 8 1.17 5.30 -15.94
N LEU A 9 1.00 5.74 -14.68
CA LEU A 9 1.97 6.54 -13.93
C LEU A 9 3.03 5.68 -13.22
N VAL A 10 4.24 6.21 -13.20
CA VAL A 10 5.49 5.70 -12.65
C VAL A 10 5.45 5.70 -11.12
N VAL A 11 4.82 4.70 -10.52
CA VAL A 11 4.85 4.53 -9.08
C VAL A 11 5.04 3.07 -8.72
N ALA A 12 6.29 2.66 -8.55
CA ALA A 12 6.63 1.40 -7.91
C ALA A 12 7.33 1.69 -6.59
N VAL A 13 6.85 1.04 -5.54
CA VAL A 13 7.64 0.79 -4.34
C VAL A 13 8.30 -0.57 -4.54
N VAL A 14 9.61 -0.59 -4.73
CA VAL A 14 10.38 -1.83 -4.94
C VAL A 14 11.24 -2.09 -3.71
N GLY A 15 11.00 -3.22 -3.04
CA GLY A 15 11.85 -3.73 -1.97
C GLY A 15 12.92 -4.69 -2.50
N VAL A 16 14.19 -4.47 -2.15
CA VAL A 16 15.32 -5.36 -2.47
C VAL A 16 15.61 -6.27 -1.28
N ALA A 17 15.69 -7.59 -1.50
CA ALA A 17 16.04 -8.57 -0.45
C ALA A 17 17.43 -9.18 -0.67
N HIS A 18 18.17 -9.39 0.42
CA HIS A 18 19.39 -10.21 0.44
C HIS A 18 19.03 -11.62 0.90
N SER A 19 19.20 -12.62 0.03
CA SER A 19 19.00 -14.02 0.42
C SER A 19 20.31 -14.60 0.96
N GLU A 20 20.42 -14.77 2.28
CA GLU A 20 21.17 -15.90 2.83
C GLU A 20 20.16 -16.92 3.38
N PRO A 21 20.29 -18.22 3.09
CA PRO A 21 19.35 -19.22 3.59
C PRO A 21 19.47 -19.30 5.12
N PRO A 22 18.37 -19.23 5.89
CA PRO A 22 18.42 -19.33 7.33
C PRO A 22 18.89 -20.72 7.76
N SER A 23 19.89 -20.77 8.63
CA SER A 23 20.39 -21.99 9.25
C SER A 23 19.27 -22.68 10.04
N SER A 24 19.02 -23.96 9.75
CA SER A 24 18.09 -24.81 10.49
C SER A 24 18.53 -24.99 11.93
N GLY A 25 17.90 -24.27 12.86
CA GLY A 25 18.18 -24.39 14.28
C GLY A 25 17.11 -23.70 15.13
N TYR A 26 15.90 -24.26 15.17
CA TYR A 26 14.93 -23.89 16.21
C TYR A 26 15.38 -24.50 17.54
N GLY A 27 15.93 -23.69 18.43
CA GLY A 27 16.09 -24.02 19.85
C GLY A 27 14.78 -23.79 20.60
N THR A 28 14.35 -24.78 21.37
CA THR A 28 13.19 -24.72 22.27
C THR A 28 13.49 -23.81 23.47
N PRO A 29 12.57 -22.93 23.92
CA PRO A 29 12.77 -22.16 25.14
C PRO A 29 12.62 -23.04 26.39
N LEU A 30 13.66 -23.07 27.22
CA LEU A 30 13.67 -23.65 28.57
C LEU A 30 12.81 -22.81 29.52
N GLY A 31 12.08 -23.50 30.39
CA GLY A 31 11.10 -22.93 31.33
C GLY A 31 11.70 -21.96 32.35
N SER A 32 10.92 -20.94 32.69
CA SER A 32 11.21 -19.97 33.74
C SER A 32 11.03 -20.60 35.14
N PRO A 33 11.90 -20.32 36.13
CA PRO A 33 11.61 -20.59 37.53
C PRO A 33 10.81 -19.43 38.15
N LEU A 34 9.78 -19.78 38.93
CA LEU A 34 9.02 -18.89 39.79
C LEU A 34 9.91 -18.32 40.90
N GLY A 35 9.96 -16.98 41.00
CA GLY A 35 10.69 -16.23 42.02
C GLY A 35 9.74 -15.54 43.00
N ASN A 36 9.90 -15.90 44.26
CA ASN A 36 9.15 -15.55 45.46
C ASN A 36 9.36 -14.08 45.89
N TYR A 37 8.29 -13.33 46.17
CA TYR A 37 8.38 -11.96 46.71
C TYR A 37 8.65 -11.98 48.22
N GLY A 38 9.88 -11.65 48.59
CA GLY A 38 10.30 -11.36 49.96
C GLY A 38 10.12 -9.87 50.28
N ASN A 39 9.42 -9.60 51.37
CA ASN A 39 9.16 -8.32 52.01
C ASN A 39 10.46 -7.73 52.62
N GLN A 40 10.81 -6.47 52.31
CA GLN A 40 11.67 -5.64 53.17
C GLN A 40 11.29 -4.15 53.11
N ASN A 41 11.10 -3.60 54.30
CA ASN A 41 10.86 -2.20 54.65
C ASN A 41 12.02 -1.28 54.22
N TYR A 42 11.67 -0.06 53.79
CA TYR A 42 12.53 1.11 53.94
C TYR A 42 11.69 2.31 54.42
N GLU A 43 12.10 2.85 55.57
CA GLU A 43 11.62 4.11 56.14
C GLU A 43 12.24 5.32 55.41
N GLY A 44 11.45 6.39 55.31
CA GLY A 44 11.90 7.76 55.59
C GLY A 44 12.61 8.52 54.48
N GLY A 45 11.87 9.37 53.76
CA GLY A 45 12.44 10.43 52.92
C GLY A 45 11.38 11.36 52.36
N ASN A 46 11.02 12.40 53.12
CA ASN A 46 10.14 13.49 52.70
C ASN A 46 10.72 14.25 51.49
N GLY A 47 9.98 14.26 50.38
CA GLY A 47 10.18 15.16 49.26
C GLY A 47 8.82 15.53 48.67
N HIS A 48 8.41 16.78 48.86
CA HIS A 48 7.20 17.34 48.25
C HIS A 48 7.27 17.25 46.72
N HIS A 49 6.49 16.35 46.16
CA HIS A 49 5.98 16.46 44.79
C HIS A 49 4.46 16.36 44.90
N ASP A 50 3.78 17.49 44.70
CA ASP A 50 2.34 17.52 44.48
C ASP A 50 2.03 16.74 43.20
N ASN A 51 1.73 15.45 43.38
CA ASN A 51 1.13 14.60 42.36
C ASN A 51 -0.36 14.92 42.29
N ASP A 52 -0.74 16.03 41.64
CA ASP A 52 -2.12 16.25 41.23
C ASP A 52 -2.37 15.47 39.92
N HIS A 53 -2.32 14.13 40.01
CA HIS A 53 -3.00 13.28 39.04
C HIS A 53 -4.50 13.40 39.34
N GLY A 54 -5.11 14.47 38.84
CA GLY A 54 -6.54 14.69 39.01
C GLY A 54 -7.30 13.44 38.60
N GLU A 55 -8.17 12.95 39.50
CA GLU A 55 -8.99 11.78 39.28
C GLU A 55 -9.72 11.89 37.92
N PRO A 56 -9.86 10.79 37.15
CA PRO A 56 -10.49 10.86 35.84
C PRO A 56 -11.90 11.43 36.00
N LYS A 57 -12.19 12.51 35.26
CA LYS A 57 -13.46 13.24 35.39
C LYS A 57 -14.53 12.61 34.51
N SER A 58 -15.77 12.65 35.00
CA SER A 58 -16.93 12.24 34.22
C SER A 58 -17.11 13.11 32.97
N TYR A 59 -17.52 12.51 31.86
CA TYR A 59 -17.89 13.22 30.63
C TYR A 59 -19.05 12.52 29.92
N GLU A 60 -19.71 13.24 29.03
CA GLU A 60 -20.69 12.69 28.10
C GLU A 60 -20.57 13.41 26.75
N PHE A 61 -20.59 12.67 25.65
CA PHE A 61 -20.67 13.24 24.32
C PHE A 61 -21.42 12.33 23.35
N GLY A 62 -21.98 12.92 22.30
CA GLY A 62 -22.58 12.17 21.21
C GLY A 62 -22.64 13.00 19.93
N TYR A 63 -22.67 12.30 18.79
CA TYR A 63 -22.84 12.90 17.48
C TYR A 63 -23.63 11.98 16.56
N GLN A 64 -24.27 12.57 15.55
CA GLN A 64 -25.02 11.87 14.52
C GLN A 64 -24.75 12.51 13.17
N VAL A 65 -24.49 11.67 12.17
CA VAL A 65 -24.35 12.04 10.77
C VAL A 65 -25.44 11.30 9.99
N LYS A 66 -26.27 12.04 9.29
CA LYS A 66 -27.22 11.52 8.30
C LYS A 66 -27.15 12.43 7.08
N ASP A 67 -26.39 12.00 6.09
CA ASP A 67 -26.16 12.74 4.85
C ASP A 67 -26.75 11.97 3.67
N GLU A 68 -27.80 12.52 3.06
CA GLU A 68 -28.50 11.92 1.93
C GLU A 68 -27.68 11.97 0.63
N TYR A 69 -26.74 12.92 0.50
CA TYR A 69 -25.93 13.06 -0.71
C TYR A 69 -24.85 11.98 -0.78
N THR A 70 -24.14 11.74 0.32
CA THR A 70 -23.09 10.72 0.39
C THR A 70 -23.60 9.35 0.84
N GLY A 71 -24.85 9.25 1.30
CA GLY A 71 -25.42 8.03 1.86
C GLY A 71 -24.88 7.67 3.25
N ASN A 72 -24.11 8.55 3.88
CA ASN A 72 -23.51 8.31 5.19
C ASN A 72 -24.56 8.42 6.30
N ASN A 73 -24.71 7.33 7.07
CA ASN A 73 -25.62 7.30 8.22
C ASN A 73 -24.96 6.54 9.39
N TYR A 74 -24.45 7.30 10.35
CA TYR A 74 -23.84 6.77 11.55
C TYR A 74 -24.01 7.70 12.75
N ASN A 75 -24.02 7.15 13.95
CA ASN A 75 -24.05 7.92 15.19
C ASN A 75 -23.24 7.24 16.28
N ARG A 76 -22.84 8.02 17.28
CA ARG A 76 -22.16 7.54 18.49
C ARG A 76 -22.61 8.35 19.69
N LYS A 77 -22.78 7.69 20.82
CA LYS A 77 -22.94 8.28 22.15
C LYS A 77 -22.01 7.57 23.12
N GLU A 78 -21.37 8.31 24.02
CA GLU A 78 -20.47 7.76 25.03
C GLU A 78 -20.50 8.63 26.29
N ALA A 79 -20.42 7.97 27.43
CA ALA A 79 -20.25 8.61 28.72
C ALA A 79 -19.17 7.89 29.54
N SER A 80 -18.53 8.62 30.44
CA SER A 80 -17.64 8.10 31.47
C SER A 80 -18.05 8.66 32.82
N ASP A 81 -18.02 7.83 33.86
CA ASP A 81 -18.18 8.26 35.25
C ASP A 81 -16.84 8.51 35.96
N GLY A 82 -15.72 8.41 35.24
CA GLY A 82 -14.36 8.49 35.77
C GLY A 82 -13.71 7.14 36.05
N ASN A 83 -14.49 6.06 36.20
CA ASN A 83 -13.97 4.70 36.38
C ASN A 83 -14.27 3.78 35.20
N GLN A 84 -15.43 3.97 34.57
CA GLN A 84 -15.89 3.16 33.46
C GLN A 84 -16.46 4.03 32.33
N VAL A 85 -16.05 3.73 31.10
CA VAL A 85 -16.61 4.30 29.88
C VAL A 85 -17.70 3.37 29.36
N ARG A 86 -18.84 3.92 28.94
CA ARG A 86 -19.93 3.18 28.28
C ARG A 86 -20.38 3.93 27.05
N GLY A 87 -20.60 3.23 25.95
CA GLY A 87 -21.06 3.87 24.72
C GLY A 87 -21.78 2.94 23.78
N GLU A 88 -22.34 3.55 22.74
CA GLU A 88 -22.98 2.87 21.64
C GLU A 88 -22.63 3.61 20.36
N TYR A 89 -22.30 2.88 19.29
CA TYR A 89 -22.26 3.45 17.95
C TYR A 89 -23.11 2.63 16.98
N ARG A 90 -23.67 3.32 15.98
CA ARG A 90 -24.48 2.75 14.91
C ARG A 90 -23.90 3.12 13.56
N VAL A 91 -23.84 2.17 12.63
CA VAL A 91 -23.35 2.38 11.26
C VAL A 91 -24.27 1.66 10.28
N GLN A 92 -24.76 2.38 9.27
CA GLN A 92 -25.45 1.76 8.13
C GLN A 92 -24.43 1.10 7.20
N LEU A 93 -24.64 -0.19 6.94
CA LEU A 93 -23.79 -1.01 6.08
C LEU A 93 -24.24 -0.94 4.62
N PRO A 94 -23.35 -1.19 3.64
CA PRO A 94 -23.68 -1.21 2.23
C PRO A 94 -24.76 -2.23 1.82
N ASP A 95 -24.95 -3.29 2.62
CA ASP A 95 -25.99 -4.31 2.41
C ASP A 95 -27.37 -3.92 2.99
N GLY A 96 -27.52 -2.67 3.43
CA GLY A 96 -28.75 -2.11 3.97
C GLY A 96 -28.99 -2.38 5.46
N ARG A 97 -28.17 -3.21 6.12
CA ARG A 97 -28.29 -3.45 7.58
C ARG A 97 -27.71 -2.29 8.37
N THR A 98 -28.19 -2.11 9.60
CA THR A 98 -27.53 -1.22 10.58
C THR A 98 -26.80 -2.09 11.59
N GLN A 99 -25.48 -1.92 11.69
CA GLN A 99 -24.70 -2.49 12.78
C GLN A 99 -24.82 -1.57 14.01
N ILE A 100 -25.08 -2.17 15.16
CA ILE A 100 -25.17 -1.50 16.46
C ILE A 100 -24.15 -2.15 17.38
N VAL A 101 -23.26 -1.35 17.93
CA VAL A 101 -22.24 -1.83 18.86
C VAL A 101 -22.40 -1.08 20.17
N THR A 102 -22.79 -1.81 21.21
CA THR A 102 -22.82 -1.31 22.60
C THR A 102 -21.57 -1.80 23.31
N TYR A 103 -20.86 -0.92 23.99
CA TYR A 103 -19.59 -1.26 24.63
C TYR A 103 -19.43 -0.61 26.00
N TYR A 104 -18.56 -1.20 26.81
CA TYR A 104 -18.01 -0.57 28.00
C TYR A 104 -16.51 -0.87 28.13
N ALA A 105 -15.80 -0.01 28.84
CA ALA A 105 -14.39 -0.20 29.13
C ALA A 105 -14.07 0.26 30.55
N ASP A 106 -13.30 -0.54 31.27
CA ASP A 106 -12.72 -0.19 32.57
C ASP A 106 -11.29 -0.71 32.67
N TRP A 107 -10.58 -0.27 33.71
CA TRP A 107 -9.17 -0.59 33.90
C TRP A 107 -8.93 -2.05 34.32
N GLN A 108 -9.93 -2.75 34.84
CA GLN A 108 -9.79 -4.11 35.37
C GLN A 108 -9.96 -5.15 34.28
N THR A 109 -10.97 -4.99 33.42
CA THR A 109 -11.36 -6.02 32.45
C THR A 109 -11.13 -5.60 31.00
N GLY A 110 -10.79 -4.33 30.76
CA GLY A 110 -10.51 -3.80 29.43
C GLY A 110 -11.80 -3.51 28.66
N PHE A 111 -11.74 -3.59 27.33
CA PHE A 111 -12.84 -3.22 26.44
C PHE A 111 -13.76 -4.42 26.15
N HIS A 112 -15.06 -4.23 26.35
CA HIS A 112 -16.10 -5.22 26.08
C HIS A 112 -17.16 -4.64 25.14
N ALA A 113 -17.55 -5.39 24.11
CA ALA A 113 -18.55 -4.96 23.14
C ALA A 113 -19.54 -6.08 22.80
N ASP A 114 -20.80 -5.68 22.61
CA ASP A 114 -21.88 -6.50 22.07
C ASP A 114 -22.30 -5.93 20.72
N VAL A 115 -22.37 -6.78 19.69
CA VAL A 115 -22.62 -6.38 18.30
C VAL A 115 -23.94 -6.98 17.84
N LYS A 116 -24.86 -6.11 17.43
CA LYS A 116 -26.18 -6.46 16.90
C LYS A 116 -26.37 -5.89 15.50
N TYR A 117 -27.27 -6.50 14.73
CA TYR A 117 -27.65 -6.03 13.41
C TYR A 117 -29.17 -5.85 13.35
N GLU A 118 -29.61 -4.71 12.83
CA GLU A 118 -31.01 -4.43 12.48
C GLU A 118 -31.19 -4.38 10.96
N GLY A 119 -32.31 -4.91 10.45
CA GLY A 119 -32.62 -4.98 9.02
C GLY A 119 -32.25 -6.31 8.37
N THR A 120 -32.58 -6.45 7.08
CA THR A 120 -32.33 -7.64 6.26
C THR A 120 -31.22 -7.33 5.28
N ALA A 121 -30.17 -8.17 5.23
CA ALA A 121 -29.11 -8.02 4.24
C ALA A 121 -29.69 -8.15 2.82
N GLN A 122 -29.47 -7.13 1.99
CA GLN A 122 -29.78 -7.15 0.57
C GLN A 122 -28.46 -7.19 -0.19
N TYR A 123 -28.28 -8.24 -0.98
CA TYR A 123 -27.15 -8.38 -1.87
C TYR A 123 -27.64 -8.15 -3.30
N PRO A 124 -26.92 -7.39 -4.14
CA PRO A 124 -27.27 -7.29 -5.55
C PRO A 124 -27.23 -8.68 -6.18
N GLU A 125 -28.22 -9.00 -7.03
CA GLU A 125 -28.20 -10.23 -7.82
C GLU A 125 -26.89 -10.26 -8.62
N GLN A 126 -26.08 -11.31 -8.39
CA GLN A 126 -24.81 -11.48 -9.07
C GLN A 126 -25.03 -11.50 -10.60
N TYR A 127 -24.07 -10.90 -11.31
CA TYR A 127 -23.80 -11.12 -12.73
C TYR A 127 -23.47 -12.61 -12.97
N ASN A 128 -24.48 -13.47 -12.93
CA ASN A 128 -24.47 -14.82 -13.46
C ASN A 128 -24.91 -14.75 -14.92
N ASN A 129 -23.97 -14.45 -15.81
CA ASN A 129 -24.07 -14.85 -17.21
C ASN A 129 -22.87 -15.72 -17.57
N TYR A 130 -22.81 -16.90 -16.95
CA TYR A 130 -22.18 -18.06 -17.56
C TYR A 130 -23.31 -18.86 -18.23
N GLN A 131 -23.46 -18.72 -19.55
CA GLN A 131 -24.21 -19.68 -20.35
C GLN A 131 -23.39 -20.99 -20.39
N GLY A 132 -23.56 -21.81 -19.37
CA GLY A 132 -23.27 -23.24 -19.39
C GLY A 132 -24.60 -23.98 -19.56
N GLY A 133 -24.76 -24.65 -20.70
CA GLY A 133 -26.03 -25.24 -21.13
C GLY A 133 -26.58 -26.30 -20.17
N TYR A 134 -27.86 -26.18 -19.86
CA TYR A 134 -28.69 -27.31 -19.47
C TYR A 134 -29.49 -27.77 -20.68
N ASN A 135 -29.08 -28.90 -21.24
CA ASN A 135 -29.94 -29.74 -22.06
C ASN A 135 -31.12 -30.16 -21.19
N ASN A 136 -32.31 -29.70 -21.56
CA ASN A 136 -33.56 -30.06 -20.94
C ASN A 136 -34.16 -31.22 -21.73
N GLY A 137 -34.41 -32.35 -21.06
CA GLY A 137 -35.14 -33.50 -21.60
C GLY A 137 -35.69 -34.37 -20.46
N PRO A 138 -36.92 -34.92 -20.56
CA PRO A 138 -37.89 -34.91 -19.46
C PRO A 138 -38.17 -36.28 -18.83
N SER A 139 -39.04 -36.28 -17.80
CA SER A 139 -39.61 -37.42 -17.02
C SER A 139 -38.68 -37.96 -15.92
N GLY A 140 -39.10 -38.28 -14.70
CA GLY A 140 -40.39 -38.56 -14.10
C GLY A 140 -40.18 -39.71 -13.11
N GLN A 141 -40.95 -39.74 -12.02
CA GLN A 141 -41.16 -40.85 -11.06
C GLN A 141 -40.19 -41.10 -9.89
N TYR A 142 -40.80 -41.12 -8.70
CA TYR A 142 -40.63 -41.97 -7.50
C TYR A 142 -39.19 -42.25 -7.03
N GLY A 143 -38.83 -42.14 -5.76
CA GLY A 143 -39.54 -42.47 -4.53
C GLY A 143 -38.46 -42.70 -3.47
N GLY A 144 -38.77 -42.42 -2.20
CA GLY A 144 -37.77 -42.26 -1.16
C GLY A 144 -37.12 -43.54 -0.62
N SER A 145 -36.32 -43.26 0.42
CA SER A 145 -35.93 -44.14 1.53
C SER A 145 -34.81 -45.15 1.24
N ASN A 146 -33.64 -44.94 1.88
CA ASN A 146 -33.30 -45.64 3.13
C ASN A 146 -31.86 -45.33 3.59
N TYR A 147 -31.73 -45.15 4.92
CA TYR A 147 -30.75 -45.73 5.87
C TYR A 147 -29.34 -46.08 5.34
N ALA A 148 -28.24 -45.88 6.05
CA ALA A 148 -27.99 -45.56 7.45
C ALA A 148 -26.51 -45.17 7.60
N GLN A 149 -26.22 -44.51 8.72
CA GLN A 149 -24.91 -44.43 9.37
C GLN A 149 -24.18 -45.78 9.38
N ASN A 150 -22.86 -45.78 9.18
CA ASN A 150 -21.99 -46.36 10.20
C ASN A 150 -20.57 -45.78 10.17
N ASN A 151 -20.06 -45.60 11.39
CA ASN A 151 -18.69 -45.24 11.75
C ASN A 151 -17.67 -46.30 11.30
N GLY A 152 -16.42 -45.88 11.12
CA GLY A 152 -15.29 -46.81 11.04
C GLY A 152 -13.96 -46.10 10.79
N TYR A 153 -13.20 -45.92 11.87
CA TYR A 153 -11.87 -45.32 11.91
C TYR A 153 -10.78 -46.25 11.36
N ASN A 154 -9.69 -45.62 10.88
CA ASN A 154 -8.28 -46.03 10.95
C ASN A 154 -7.61 -46.69 9.73
N GLY A 155 -6.45 -46.13 9.33
CA GLY A 155 -5.47 -46.80 8.48
C GLY A 155 -4.65 -45.84 7.61
N GLY A 156 -3.41 -45.56 8.01
CA GLY A 156 -2.52 -44.57 7.39
C GLY A 156 -1.99 -44.91 5.99
N GLY A 157 -1.34 -43.91 5.38
CA GLY A 157 -0.63 -44.07 4.11
C GLY A 157 -0.09 -42.75 3.58
N SER A 158 1.19 -42.48 3.86
CA SER A 158 1.98 -41.41 3.27
C SER A 158 2.26 -41.73 1.79
N ALA A 159 2.03 -40.78 0.87
CA ALA A 159 2.66 -40.78 -0.45
C ALA A 159 2.59 -39.40 -1.12
N THR A 160 3.77 -38.81 -1.28
CA THR A 160 4.16 -37.72 -2.19
C THR A 160 4.09 -38.14 -3.66
N SER A 161 3.70 -37.25 -4.59
CA SER A 161 4.25 -37.13 -5.97
C SER A 161 3.54 -35.95 -6.69
N SER A 162 4.21 -34.83 -7.00
CA SER A 162 5.01 -34.56 -8.20
C SER A 162 4.29 -34.84 -9.53
N VAL A 163 3.96 -33.78 -10.29
CA VAL A 163 3.60 -33.90 -11.72
C VAL A 163 4.46 -32.95 -12.55
N SER A 164 5.02 -33.55 -13.60
CA SER A 164 6.11 -33.14 -14.47
C SER A 164 5.68 -32.34 -15.72
N ILE A 165 6.61 -31.51 -16.20
CA ILE A 165 6.63 -30.79 -17.48
C ILE A 165 6.76 -31.77 -18.67
N LYS A 166 6.12 -31.45 -19.80
CA LYS A 166 6.48 -31.96 -21.14
C LYS A 166 6.45 -30.83 -22.17
N ASP A 167 7.55 -30.68 -22.89
CA ASP A 167 7.74 -29.88 -24.11
C ASP A 167 7.06 -30.54 -25.33
N TYR A 168 6.75 -29.75 -26.38
CA TYR A 168 7.11 -30.05 -27.80
C TYR A 168 6.81 -28.87 -28.76
N SER A 169 7.52 -28.90 -29.90
CA SER A 169 7.87 -27.81 -30.84
C SER A 169 7.12 -27.83 -32.19
N SER A 170 7.00 -26.63 -32.81
CA SER A 170 7.05 -26.23 -34.26
C SER A 170 6.26 -26.93 -35.39
N GLY A 171 5.68 -26.12 -36.30
CA GLY A 171 5.39 -26.49 -37.70
C GLY A 171 4.63 -25.42 -38.51
N SER A 172 5.13 -25.07 -39.70
CA SER A 172 4.66 -23.99 -40.61
C SER A 172 3.89 -24.51 -41.84
N GLY A 173 3.03 -23.69 -42.46
CA GLY A 173 2.52 -23.89 -43.83
C GLY A 173 1.17 -23.18 -44.11
N GLY A 174 1.06 -22.42 -45.20
CA GLY A 174 -0.15 -21.65 -45.57
C GLY A 174 -0.75 -22.00 -46.93
N GLN A 175 -1.98 -21.53 -47.21
CA GLN A 175 -2.48 -21.00 -48.50
C GLN A 175 -3.99 -20.61 -48.43
N TYR A 176 -4.36 -19.70 -49.35
CA TYR A 176 -5.56 -18.88 -49.51
C TYR A 176 -6.88 -19.63 -49.86
N ASN A 177 -8.07 -19.11 -49.46
CA ASN A 177 -9.03 -18.40 -50.33
C ASN A 177 -10.29 -17.86 -49.58
N SER A 178 -10.88 -16.84 -50.22
CA SER A 178 -11.97 -15.90 -49.90
C SER A 178 -13.33 -16.46 -49.46
N GLY A 179 -14.03 -15.70 -48.60
CA GLY A 179 -15.47 -15.83 -48.32
C GLY A 179 -15.96 -14.86 -47.23
N TYR A 180 -16.56 -13.73 -47.63
CA TYR A 180 -17.28 -12.82 -46.73
C TYR A 180 -18.53 -13.52 -46.18
N ASN A 181 -18.66 -13.66 -44.85
CA ASN A 181 -19.94 -13.38 -44.21
C ASN A 181 -19.80 -13.04 -42.72
N SER A 182 -20.67 -12.12 -42.31
CA SER A 182 -20.78 -11.42 -41.04
C SER A 182 -21.04 -12.34 -39.86
N GLY A 183 -20.34 -12.14 -38.74
CA GLY A 183 -20.58 -12.87 -37.50
C GLY A 183 -19.47 -12.64 -36.50
N SER A 184 -19.77 -11.85 -35.47
CA SER A 184 -18.89 -11.48 -34.36
C SER A 184 -18.33 -12.72 -33.65
N ASN A 185 -17.05 -13.02 -33.88
CA ASN A 185 -16.26 -13.97 -33.10
C ASN A 185 -14.84 -13.42 -32.93
N TYR A 186 -14.50 -13.07 -31.70
CA TYR A 186 -13.13 -13.00 -31.17
C TYR A 186 -13.32 -13.29 -29.67
N ASP A 187 -13.49 -14.55 -29.28
CA ASP A 187 -12.45 -15.59 -29.18
C ASP A 187 -11.21 -15.10 -28.42
N SER A 188 -10.92 -15.84 -27.35
CA SER A 188 -9.89 -15.61 -26.36
C SER A 188 -8.53 -15.27 -26.97
N TYR A 189 -7.95 -14.14 -26.55
CA TYR A 189 -6.53 -13.87 -26.76
C TYR A 189 -5.83 -13.64 -25.42
N SER A 190 -5.21 -14.73 -24.98
CA SER A 190 -4.03 -14.77 -24.14
C SER A 190 -3.00 -13.71 -24.48
N GLY A 191 -2.44 -13.09 -23.44
CA GLY A 191 -1.11 -12.48 -23.44
C GLY A 191 -1.01 -11.13 -24.13
N ASN A 192 -0.81 -10.06 -23.35
CA ASN A 192 -0.15 -8.83 -23.80
C ASN A 192 0.37 -8.04 -22.58
N ASN A 193 1.65 -8.26 -22.26
CA ASN A 193 2.48 -7.51 -21.31
C ASN A 193 2.83 -6.14 -21.90
N PHE A 194 2.51 -5.02 -21.24
CA PHE A 194 3.01 -3.69 -21.60
C PHE A 194 3.17 -2.78 -20.36
N GLY A 195 4.36 -2.15 -20.30
CA GLY A 195 5.20 -1.78 -19.14
C GLY A 195 4.57 -1.35 -17.80
N SER A 196 4.90 -0.22 -17.18
CA SER A 196 5.02 0.00 -15.73
C SER A 196 6.36 -0.48 -15.20
N LEU A 197 6.88 0.18 -14.17
CA LEU A 197 8.08 -0.28 -13.47
C LEU A 197 7.92 -1.72 -12.93
N GLY A 198 6.69 -2.15 -12.65
CA GLY A 198 6.37 -3.54 -12.31
C GLY A 198 6.69 -4.53 -13.44
N ASP A 199 6.66 -4.10 -14.69
CA ASP A 199 7.01 -4.94 -15.85
C ASP A 199 8.53 -5.05 -16.08
N ALA A 200 9.34 -4.38 -15.27
CA ALA A 200 10.76 -4.72 -15.13
C ALA A 200 10.95 -6.01 -14.32
N VAL A 201 9.95 -6.43 -13.54
CA VAL A 201 10.00 -7.64 -12.72
C VAL A 201 9.79 -8.86 -13.60
N THR A 202 10.88 -9.59 -13.83
CA THR A 202 10.91 -10.88 -14.52
C THR A 202 10.56 -12.03 -13.56
N ASN A 203 10.06 -13.14 -14.11
CA ASN A 203 9.63 -14.33 -13.33
C ASN A 203 8.67 -13.99 -12.18
N ALA A 204 7.75 -13.05 -12.44
CA ALA A 204 6.89 -12.49 -11.41
C ALA A 204 5.74 -13.45 -11.01
N THR A 205 5.65 -13.74 -9.72
CA THR A 205 4.42 -14.22 -9.06
C THR A 205 3.61 -13.00 -8.63
N LYS A 206 2.32 -12.95 -8.98
CA LYS A 206 1.46 -11.78 -8.78
C LYS A 206 0.35 -12.09 -7.78
N PHE A 207 0.11 -11.18 -6.84
CA PHE A 207 -0.98 -11.25 -5.87
C PHE A 207 -1.83 -9.99 -5.96
N ASP A 208 -3.11 -10.10 -6.26
CA ASP A 208 -4.03 -8.95 -6.21
C ASP A 208 -4.21 -8.53 -4.75
N TYR A 209 -4.20 -7.22 -4.46
CA TYR A 209 -4.31 -6.68 -3.10
C TYR A 209 -5.57 -7.14 -2.37
N LYS A 210 -6.70 -7.24 -3.09
CA LYS A 210 -7.97 -7.74 -2.56
C LYS A 210 -7.91 -9.17 -2.01
N ASP A 211 -6.94 -9.97 -2.45
CA ASP A 211 -6.77 -11.36 -2.05
C ASP A 211 -5.72 -11.50 -0.92
N ILE A 212 -5.05 -10.40 -0.54
CA ILE A 212 -4.09 -10.36 0.56
C ILE A 212 -4.82 -9.91 1.83
N PRO A 213 -4.82 -10.73 2.91
CA PRO A 213 -5.50 -10.37 4.16
C PRO A 213 -5.04 -9.02 4.72
N ASN A 214 -5.99 -8.18 5.11
CA ASN A 214 -5.77 -6.84 5.70
C ASN A 214 -5.03 -5.84 4.79
N PHE A 215 -4.91 -6.13 3.49
CA PHE A 215 -4.26 -5.22 2.54
C PHE A 215 -5.26 -4.18 2.01
N PRO A 216 -4.88 -2.89 1.92
CA PRO A 216 -5.75 -1.88 1.32
C PRO A 216 -5.94 -2.13 -0.19
N VAL A 217 -6.99 -1.55 -0.78
CA VAL A 217 -7.29 -1.69 -2.21
C VAL A 217 -7.09 -0.34 -2.91
N SER A 218 -6.30 -0.29 -3.97
CA SER A 218 -6.10 0.97 -4.70
C SER A 218 -7.38 1.38 -5.43
N THR A 219 -7.78 2.65 -5.29
CA THR A 219 -8.97 3.20 -5.96
C THR A 219 -8.62 4.20 -7.07
N VAL A 220 -7.38 4.71 -7.06
CA VAL A 220 -6.85 5.62 -8.08
C VAL A 220 -6.72 4.93 -9.43
N MET A 221 -7.21 5.61 -10.47
CA MET A 221 -7.03 5.19 -11.86
C MET A 221 -5.54 5.13 -12.20
N GLY A 222 -5.08 3.99 -12.73
CA GLY A 222 -3.65 3.78 -12.98
C GLY A 222 -2.89 3.07 -11.85
N HIS A 223 -3.59 2.44 -10.89
CA HIS A 223 -3.00 1.59 -9.84
C HIS A 223 -3.55 0.16 -9.92
N ALA A 224 -2.69 -0.84 -10.11
CA ALA A 224 -3.15 -2.18 -10.54
C ALA A 224 -3.69 -2.98 -9.38
N GLY A 225 -3.30 -2.56 -8.19
CA GLY A 225 -3.69 -3.21 -6.96
C GLY A 225 -3.01 -4.57 -6.85
N ARG A 226 -1.70 -4.67 -7.16
CA ARG A 226 -0.98 -5.95 -7.20
C ARG A 226 0.38 -5.89 -6.52
N LEU A 227 0.72 -6.95 -5.79
CA LEU A 227 2.04 -7.19 -5.24
C LEU A 227 2.75 -8.25 -6.09
N LEU A 228 3.91 -7.91 -6.63
CA LEU A 228 4.69 -8.77 -7.51
C LEU A 228 5.96 -9.23 -6.80
N PHE A 229 6.22 -10.53 -6.82
CA PHE A 229 7.47 -11.13 -6.35
C PHE A 229 8.21 -11.69 -7.56
N GLY A 230 9.43 -11.24 -7.80
CA GLY A 230 10.22 -11.71 -8.94
C GLY A 230 11.61 -11.13 -8.93
N HIS A 231 12.17 -10.86 -10.10
CA HIS A 231 13.56 -10.42 -10.24
C HIS A 231 13.69 -9.21 -11.16
N ILE A 232 14.54 -8.25 -10.77
CA ILE A 232 15.06 -7.22 -11.67
C ILE A 232 16.54 -7.51 -11.88
N GLY A 233 16.91 -7.90 -13.10
CA GLY A 233 18.19 -8.55 -13.37
C GLY A 233 18.34 -9.83 -12.55
N SER A 234 19.42 -9.97 -11.79
CA SER A 234 19.64 -11.09 -10.87
C SER A 234 19.10 -10.83 -9.44
N THR A 235 18.48 -9.69 -9.20
CA THR A 235 18.13 -9.24 -7.84
C THR A 235 16.69 -9.61 -7.52
N PRO A 236 16.42 -10.38 -6.44
CA PRO A 236 15.05 -10.64 -6.02
C PRO A 236 14.41 -9.36 -5.48
N VAL A 237 13.18 -9.11 -5.92
CA VAL A 237 12.41 -7.92 -5.55
C VAL A 237 10.96 -8.26 -5.21
N VAL A 238 10.39 -7.45 -4.34
CA VAL A 238 8.95 -7.31 -4.15
C VAL A 238 8.53 -5.93 -4.64
N CYS A 239 7.56 -5.85 -5.54
CA CYS A 239 7.13 -4.61 -6.18
C CYS A 239 5.63 -4.39 -5.95
N MET A 240 5.28 -3.22 -5.42
CA MET A 240 3.91 -2.75 -5.41
C MET A 240 3.56 -2.09 -6.74
N GLN A 241 2.63 -2.68 -7.48
CA GLN A 241 2.07 -2.11 -8.70
C GLN A 241 0.79 -1.34 -8.36
N GLY A 242 0.99 -0.07 -7.98
CA GLY A 242 -0.01 0.81 -7.40
C GLY A 242 0.21 0.97 -5.90
N ARG A 243 0.34 2.22 -5.44
CA ARG A 243 0.37 2.59 -4.02
C ARG A 243 -1.02 3.01 -3.50
N PHE A 244 -1.06 3.44 -2.24
CA PHE A 244 -2.23 4.04 -1.61
C PHE A 244 -1.90 5.46 -1.20
N HIS A 245 -2.82 6.39 -1.43
CA HIS A 245 -2.64 7.79 -1.11
C HIS A 245 -3.56 8.23 0.02
N PHE A 246 -3.08 9.19 0.80
CA PHE A 246 -3.84 9.77 1.90
C PHE A 246 -5.14 10.42 1.43
N TYR A 247 -5.12 11.10 0.27
CA TYR A 247 -6.31 11.73 -0.32
C TYR A 247 -7.40 10.74 -0.76
N GLU A 248 -7.11 9.42 -0.85
CA GLU A 248 -8.12 8.38 -1.10
C GLU A 248 -8.97 8.09 0.17
N GLY A 249 -8.67 8.75 1.30
CA GLY A 249 -9.33 8.52 2.58
C GLY A 249 -8.62 7.49 3.46
N TYR A 250 -7.49 6.94 3.01
CA TYR A 250 -6.68 6.03 3.80
C TYR A 250 -5.94 6.74 4.92
N SER A 251 -5.84 6.09 6.09
CA SER A 251 -4.89 6.53 7.11
C SER A 251 -3.46 6.35 6.60
N LEU A 252 -2.51 7.18 7.07
CA LEU A 252 -1.10 7.00 6.70
C LEU A 252 -0.54 5.65 7.15
N SER A 253 -1.08 5.06 8.23
CA SER A 253 -0.73 3.70 8.64
C SER A 253 -1.19 2.65 7.63
N ALA A 254 -2.36 2.82 7.01
CA ALA A 254 -2.81 1.96 5.91
C ALA A 254 -1.94 2.15 4.65
N CYS A 255 -1.62 3.40 4.30
CA CYS A 255 -0.72 3.69 3.17
C CYS A 255 0.66 3.05 3.31
N THR A 256 1.17 2.97 4.54
CA THR A 256 2.54 2.54 4.83
C THR A 256 2.67 1.11 5.36
N MET A 257 1.55 0.43 5.64
CA MET A 257 1.55 -0.97 6.06
C MET A 257 2.38 -1.88 5.15
N PRO A 258 2.34 -1.75 3.81
CA PRO A 258 3.15 -2.56 2.92
C PRO A 258 4.67 -2.44 3.16
N VAL A 259 5.16 -1.29 3.63
CA VAL A 259 6.59 -1.12 3.96
C VAL A 259 6.99 -2.02 5.14
N ARG A 260 6.12 -2.14 6.15
CA ARG A 260 6.33 -3.06 7.28
C ARG A 260 6.24 -4.52 6.84
N LEU A 261 5.29 -4.85 5.94
CA LEU A 261 5.25 -6.18 5.33
C LEU A 261 6.56 -6.50 4.61
N MET A 262 7.06 -5.58 3.77
CA MET A 262 8.33 -5.74 3.07
C MET A 262 9.50 -5.96 4.03
N LYS A 263 9.57 -5.22 5.15
CA LYS A 263 10.56 -5.45 6.21
C LYS A 263 10.48 -6.88 6.75
N LEU A 264 9.29 -7.38 7.05
CA LEU A 264 9.09 -8.75 7.56
C LEU A 264 9.45 -9.83 6.52
N LEU A 265 9.35 -9.51 5.23
CA LEU A 265 9.80 -10.36 4.13
C LEU A 265 11.32 -10.33 3.91
N GLY A 266 12.07 -9.57 4.70
CA GLY A 266 13.53 -9.48 4.61
C GLY A 266 14.06 -8.45 3.61
N VAL A 267 13.22 -7.51 3.16
CA VAL A 267 13.68 -6.36 2.38
C VAL A 267 14.63 -5.51 3.22
N THR A 268 15.72 -5.05 2.61
CA THR A 268 16.73 -4.18 3.24
C THR A 268 16.75 -2.76 2.67
N THR A 269 16.28 -2.58 1.44
CA THR A 269 16.27 -1.31 0.73
C THR A 269 14.91 -1.07 0.10
N LEU A 270 14.31 0.07 0.39
CA LEU A 270 13.10 0.58 -0.22
C LEU A 270 13.46 1.53 -1.36
N VAL A 271 13.02 1.23 -2.57
CA VAL A 271 13.06 2.15 -3.72
C VAL A 271 11.67 2.72 -3.93
N VAL A 272 11.55 4.04 -3.93
CA VAL A 272 10.26 4.74 -4.11
C VAL A 272 10.34 5.72 -5.28
N SER A 273 9.41 5.60 -6.22
CA SER A 273 9.22 6.57 -7.30
C SER A 273 7.91 7.36 -7.12
N ASN A 274 7.87 8.58 -7.64
CA ASN A 274 6.62 9.33 -7.76
C ASN A 274 6.63 10.26 -8.99
N ALA A 275 5.45 10.71 -9.39
CA ALA A 275 5.29 11.92 -10.19
C ALA A 275 5.25 13.14 -9.27
N ALA A 276 5.83 14.25 -9.71
CA ALA A 276 5.89 15.50 -8.95
C ALA A 276 5.79 16.73 -9.84
N GLY A 277 5.21 17.80 -9.30
CA GLY A 277 5.29 19.13 -9.89
C GLY A 277 6.63 19.79 -9.56
N GLY A 278 7.28 20.37 -10.56
CA GLY A 278 8.54 21.11 -10.41
C GLY A 278 8.31 22.50 -9.82
N ILE A 279 8.78 22.73 -8.59
CA ILE A 279 8.76 24.03 -7.93
C ILE A 279 10.01 24.85 -8.32
N ASN A 280 11.14 24.15 -8.47
CA ASN A 280 12.39 24.75 -8.94
C ASN A 280 12.25 25.17 -10.41
N PRO A 281 12.39 26.48 -10.75
CA PRO A 281 12.17 26.98 -12.12
C PRO A 281 13.23 26.51 -13.12
N SER A 282 14.31 25.88 -12.67
CA SER A 282 15.31 25.26 -13.55
C SER A 282 14.92 23.84 -13.99
N TYR A 283 13.92 23.21 -13.36
CA TYR A 283 13.50 21.86 -13.72
C TYR A 283 12.54 21.88 -14.90
N ARG A 284 12.57 20.81 -15.68
CA ARG A 284 11.73 20.63 -16.87
C ARG A 284 10.99 19.31 -16.80
N THR A 285 9.79 19.30 -17.37
CA THR A 285 8.98 18.09 -17.55
C THR A 285 9.80 16.96 -18.21
N GLY A 286 9.70 15.75 -17.66
CA GLY A 286 10.44 14.56 -18.09
C GLY A 286 11.81 14.38 -17.42
N GLN A 287 12.32 15.37 -16.68
CA GLN A 287 13.54 15.19 -15.89
C GLN A 287 13.28 14.34 -14.63
N ILE A 288 14.32 13.65 -14.19
CA ILE A 288 14.32 12.89 -12.93
C ILE A 288 15.00 13.75 -11.87
N MET A 289 14.35 13.90 -10.71
CA MET A 289 14.93 14.49 -9.51
C MET A 289 15.19 13.39 -8.48
N LEU A 290 16.45 13.20 -8.09
CA LEU A 290 16.78 12.41 -6.89
C LEU A 290 16.37 13.19 -5.65
N ILE A 291 15.69 12.53 -4.71
CA ILE A 291 15.28 13.17 -3.47
C ILE A 291 16.49 13.14 -2.52
N LYS A 292 17.00 14.32 -2.15
CA LYS A 292 18.09 14.45 -1.14
C LYS A 292 17.57 14.75 0.26
N ASP A 293 16.37 15.33 0.35
CA ASP A 293 15.71 15.65 1.61
C ASP A 293 14.20 15.83 1.36
N GLN A 294 13.41 15.92 2.44
CA GLN A 294 11.97 16.06 2.35
C GLN A 294 11.38 17.05 3.37
N ILE A 295 10.33 17.76 2.95
CA ILE A 295 9.44 18.51 3.86
C ILE A 295 8.13 17.74 4.02
N ASN A 296 7.85 17.31 5.25
CA ASN A 296 6.67 16.53 5.59
C ASN A 296 5.56 17.44 6.17
N PHE A 297 4.82 18.14 5.31
CA PHE A 297 3.76 19.06 5.79
C PHE A 297 2.67 18.36 6.60
N LEU A 298 2.27 17.15 6.21
CA LEU A 298 1.32 16.35 6.99
C LEU A 298 1.88 16.05 8.38
N GLY A 299 3.15 15.64 8.44
CA GLY A 299 3.84 15.32 9.70
C GLY A 299 3.99 16.53 10.62
N LEU A 300 4.29 17.71 10.08
CA LEU A 300 4.36 18.96 10.84
C LEU A 300 3.01 19.31 11.50
N ALA A 301 1.89 18.93 10.88
CA ALA A 301 0.54 19.07 11.43
C ALA A 301 0.11 17.91 12.35
N GLY A 302 1.01 16.96 12.67
CA GLY A 302 0.72 15.80 13.51
C GLY A 302 0.06 14.62 12.78
N VAL A 303 -0.07 14.68 11.47
CA VAL A 303 -0.53 13.56 10.63
C VAL A 303 0.71 12.78 10.15
N ASN A 304 1.18 11.86 10.98
CA ASN A 304 2.39 11.08 10.75
C ASN A 304 2.10 9.57 10.92
N PRO A 305 2.64 8.66 10.08
CA PRO A 305 2.39 7.22 10.20
C PRO A 305 2.91 6.59 11.51
N LEU A 306 3.82 7.26 12.23
CA LEU A 306 4.34 6.83 13.53
C LEU A 306 3.55 7.38 14.72
N ARG A 307 2.48 8.15 14.48
CA ARG A 307 1.55 8.59 15.53
C ARG A 307 0.83 7.37 16.11
N GLY A 308 0.70 7.32 17.44
CA GLY A 308 0.12 6.19 18.18
C GLY A 308 1.17 5.44 18.99
N HIS A 309 0.84 4.22 19.44
CA HIS A 309 1.77 3.36 20.18
C HIS A 309 2.94 2.93 19.29
N ASN A 310 4.15 2.95 19.83
CA ASN A 310 5.32 2.43 19.15
C ASN A 310 5.45 0.92 19.38
N ASP A 311 5.84 0.19 18.35
CA ASP A 311 6.19 -1.22 18.43
C ASP A 311 7.70 -1.36 18.22
N GLU A 312 8.42 -1.65 19.30
CA GLU A 312 9.89 -1.72 19.33
C GLU A 312 10.46 -2.83 18.44
N ARG A 313 9.63 -3.79 18.00
CA ARG A 313 10.05 -4.81 17.03
C ARG A 313 10.34 -4.24 15.65
N PHE A 314 9.76 -3.07 15.32
CA PHE A 314 10.04 -2.38 14.07
C PHE A 314 11.15 -1.35 14.23
N GLY A 315 11.12 -0.55 15.29
CA GLY A 315 12.19 0.40 15.60
C GLY A 315 11.83 1.39 16.69
N ASP A 316 12.69 2.39 16.83
CA ASP A 316 12.68 3.32 17.96
C ASP A 316 11.46 4.24 17.99
N ARG A 317 11.10 4.71 19.19
CA ARG A 317 10.00 5.66 19.38
C ARG A 317 10.24 7.00 18.68
N PHE A 318 11.49 7.47 18.70
CA PHE A 318 11.90 8.74 18.11
C PHE A 318 12.96 8.47 17.05
N VAL A 319 12.58 8.67 15.78
CA VAL A 319 13.41 8.31 14.62
C VAL A 319 14.11 9.55 14.09
N ALA A 320 15.43 9.52 14.01
CA ALA A 320 16.21 10.53 13.32
C ALA A 320 16.01 10.42 11.80
N MET A 321 15.66 11.53 11.15
CA MET A 321 15.34 11.58 9.71
C MET A 321 16.41 12.28 8.87
N ASN A 322 17.44 12.86 9.49
CA ASN A 322 18.48 13.67 8.83
C ASN A 322 19.38 12.88 7.87
N ASP A 323 19.28 11.56 7.87
CA ASP A 323 20.03 10.62 7.05
C ASP A 323 19.09 9.58 6.40
N VAL A 324 17.82 9.94 6.16
CA VAL A 324 16.86 9.06 5.47
C VAL A 324 17.27 8.80 4.03
N PHE A 325 17.82 9.79 3.35
CA PHE A 325 18.36 9.67 1.99
C PHE A 325 19.88 9.64 2.04
N ASP A 326 20.47 8.50 1.67
CA ASP A 326 21.91 8.32 1.68
C ASP A 326 22.57 9.04 0.48
N PRO A 327 23.47 10.00 0.70
CA PRO A 327 24.16 10.71 -0.37
C PRO A 327 24.96 9.80 -1.32
N GLU A 328 25.50 8.68 -0.83
CA GLU A 328 26.24 7.74 -1.68
C GLU A 328 25.30 6.96 -2.60
N ILE A 329 24.06 6.71 -2.19
CA ILE A 329 23.01 6.16 -3.07
C ILE A 329 22.68 7.16 -4.18
N ASN A 330 22.52 8.46 -3.87
CA ASN A 330 22.24 9.47 -4.89
C ASN A 330 23.40 9.67 -5.86
N LYS A 331 24.64 9.61 -5.36
CA LYS A 331 25.85 9.64 -6.19
C LYS A 331 25.93 8.44 -7.14
N LEU A 332 25.66 7.24 -6.64
CA LEU A 332 25.53 6.04 -7.46
C LEU A 332 24.43 6.22 -8.54
N ALA A 333 23.27 6.75 -8.15
CA ALA A 333 22.16 6.99 -9.06
C ALA A 333 22.53 7.97 -10.19
N LYS A 334 23.30 9.04 -9.90
CA LYS A 334 23.82 9.94 -10.93
C LYS A 334 24.72 9.21 -11.93
N SER A 335 25.66 8.39 -11.44
CA SER A 335 26.52 7.57 -12.32
C SER A 335 25.72 6.57 -13.16
N VAL A 336 24.66 5.97 -12.60
CA VAL A 336 23.75 5.08 -13.36
C VAL A 336 22.95 5.87 -14.40
N GLY A 337 22.55 7.09 -14.08
CA GLY A 337 21.90 8.01 -15.02
C GLY A 337 22.76 8.30 -16.25
N GLU A 338 24.02 8.66 -16.03
CA GLU A 338 24.99 8.90 -17.11
C GLU A 338 25.15 7.67 -18.02
N MET A 339 25.27 6.47 -17.43
CA MET A 339 25.37 5.21 -18.18
C MET A 339 24.12 4.85 -18.99
N THR A 340 22.95 5.31 -18.56
CA THR A 340 21.66 5.03 -19.21
C THR A 340 21.23 6.14 -20.19
N GLY A 341 22.08 7.15 -20.39
CA GLY A 341 21.79 8.27 -21.29
C GLY A 341 20.76 9.25 -20.73
N LEU A 342 20.46 9.18 -19.42
CA LEU A 342 19.68 10.20 -18.73
C LEU A 342 20.55 11.45 -18.58
N LYS A 343 20.33 12.41 -19.47
CA LYS A 343 20.94 13.73 -19.35
C LYS A 343 20.19 14.51 -18.26
N GLU A 344 20.95 15.20 -17.39
CA GLU A 344 20.41 16.17 -16.43
C GLU A 344 19.53 15.57 -15.31
N ILE A 345 20.04 14.55 -14.62
CA ILE A 345 19.46 14.14 -13.33
C ILE A 345 19.60 15.29 -12.33
N GLN A 346 18.47 15.77 -11.85
CA GLN A 346 18.37 16.78 -10.81
C GLN A 346 18.50 16.15 -9.42
N GLU A 347 18.76 16.96 -8.41
CA GLU A 347 18.77 16.52 -7.01
C GLU A 347 18.22 17.64 -6.12
N GLY A 348 17.20 17.33 -5.32
CA GLY A 348 16.41 18.37 -4.66
C GLY A 348 15.58 17.91 -3.47
N VAL A 349 14.93 18.88 -2.82
CA VAL A 349 14.05 18.68 -1.67
C VAL A 349 12.62 18.42 -2.13
N TYR A 350 12.02 17.31 -1.68
CA TYR A 350 10.64 16.95 -2.01
C TYR A 350 9.66 17.33 -0.90
N ALA A 351 8.59 18.03 -1.22
CA ALA A 351 7.50 18.28 -0.29
C ALA A 351 6.33 17.30 -0.53
N SER A 352 5.83 16.70 0.56
CA SER A 352 4.55 15.98 0.53
C SER A 352 3.45 16.85 1.12
N VAL A 353 2.40 17.07 0.33
CA VAL A 353 1.15 17.75 0.71
C VAL A 353 -0.03 16.76 0.68
N GLY A 354 -1.16 17.16 1.28
CA GLY A 354 -2.31 16.27 1.45
C GLY A 354 -3.04 15.90 0.15
N GLY A 355 -3.15 16.85 -0.80
CA GLY A 355 -4.00 16.69 -1.97
C GLY A 355 -5.51 16.62 -1.64
N PRO A 356 -6.38 16.28 -2.61
CA PRO A 356 -6.07 15.93 -4.00
C PRO A 356 -5.96 17.14 -4.93
N THR A 357 -6.23 18.36 -4.46
CA THR A 357 -6.06 19.57 -5.26
C THR A 357 -4.59 19.81 -5.55
N TYR A 358 -4.25 20.19 -6.79
CA TYR A 358 -2.96 20.80 -7.09
C TYR A 358 -2.80 22.13 -6.37
N GLU A 359 -1.57 22.60 -6.30
CA GLU A 359 -1.20 23.76 -5.48
C GLU A 359 -1.62 25.07 -6.15
N THR A 360 -2.04 26.03 -5.33
CA THR A 360 -2.25 27.42 -5.72
C THR A 360 -0.91 28.13 -5.97
N VAL A 361 -0.95 29.24 -6.71
CA VAL A 361 0.22 30.11 -6.93
C VAL A 361 0.87 30.54 -5.61
N ALA A 362 0.08 30.81 -4.57
CA ALA A 362 0.58 31.19 -3.25
C ALA A 362 1.32 30.03 -2.55
N GLU A 363 0.77 28.81 -2.60
CA GLU A 363 1.38 27.61 -2.03
C GLU A 363 2.67 27.23 -2.77
N VAL A 364 2.70 27.30 -4.10
CA VAL A 364 3.90 27.10 -4.92
C VAL A 364 5.01 28.07 -4.51
N ASN A 365 4.68 29.37 -4.38
CA ASN A 365 5.64 30.38 -3.98
C ASN A 365 6.09 30.25 -2.52
N LEU A 366 5.20 29.84 -1.62
CA LEU A 366 5.56 29.51 -0.24
C LEU A 366 6.59 28.37 -0.20
N MET A 367 6.31 27.26 -0.89
CA MET A 367 7.21 26.11 -0.94
C MET A 367 8.57 26.47 -1.56
N ARG A 368 8.57 27.34 -2.59
CA ARG A 368 9.82 27.85 -3.17
C ARG A 368 10.65 28.63 -2.16
N VAL A 369 10.03 29.48 -1.35
CA VAL A 369 10.73 30.22 -0.26
C VAL A 369 11.28 29.26 0.79
N LEU A 370 10.58 28.15 1.06
CA LEU A 370 11.02 27.11 1.98
C LEU A 370 12.14 26.20 1.40
N GLY A 371 12.56 26.43 0.16
CA GLY A 371 13.63 25.64 -0.48
C GLY A 371 13.18 24.30 -1.04
N VAL A 372 11.88 24.14 -1.32
CA VAL A 372 11.34 22.94 -1.99
C VAL A 372 11.64 22.99 -3.48
N ASP A 373 12.10 21.87 -4.04
CA ASP A 373 12.41 21.73 -5.46
C ASP A 373 11.29 21.02 -6.23
N ALA A 374 10.59 20.07 -5.60
CA ALA A 374 9.43 19.39 -6.18
C ALA A 374 8.36 19.08 -5.13
N VAL A 375 7.09 19.02 -5.56
CA VAL A 375 5.94 18.74 -4.68
C VAL A 375 5.14 17.55 -5.20
N GLY A 376 4.58 16.76 -4.28
CA GLY A 376 3.55 15.78 -4.61
C GLY A 376 2.80 15.29 -3.38
N MET A 377 2.07 14.19 -3.54
CA MET A 377 1.03 13.76 -2.58
C MET A 377 1.30 12.36 -1.99
N SER A 378 2.56 11.90 -2.00
CA SER A 378 2.94 10.53 -1.62
C SER A 378 4.34 10.44 -1.01
N THR A 379 4.89 9.24 -0.92
CA THR A 379 6.32 8.96 -0.69
C THR A 379 6.82 9.23 0.73
N VAL A 380 6.66 10.44 1.26
CA VAL A 380 7.26 10.87 2.54
C VAL A 380 6.85 9.97 3.72
N HIS A 381 5.60 9.52 3.76
CA HIS A 381 5.16 8.60 4.82
C HIS A 381 5.78 7.19 4.66
N GLU A 382 6.00 6.73 3.42
CA GLU A 382 6.68 5.46 3.13
C GLU A 382 8.15 5.52 3.58
N THR A 383 8.85 6.63 3.31
CA THR A 383 10.26 6.82 3.72
C THR A 383 10.41 6.94 5.24
N VAL A 384 9.46 7.59 5.92
CA VAL A 384 9.42 7.64 7.40
C VAL A 384 9.32 6.23 8.00
N VAL A 385 8.41 5.39 7.48
CA VAL A 385 8.25 4.01 7.99
C VAL A 385 9.42 3.13 7.59
N ALA A 386 10.01 3.34 6.41
CA ALA A 386 11.22 2.66 5.98
C ALA A 386 12.39 2.93 6.95
N LYS A 387 12.63 4.21 7.27
CA LYS A 387 13.66 4.64 8.22
C LYS A 387 13.39 4.09 9.62
N HIS A 388 12.15 4.16 10.09
CA HIS A 388 11.72 3.57 11.37
C HIS A 388 12.08 2.09 11.44
N CYS A 389 11.86 1.34 10.36
CA CYS A 389 12.15 -0.10 10.29
C CYS A 389 13.59 -0.44 9.90
N GLY A 390 14.50 0.55 9.83
CA GLY A 390 15.90 0.36 9.45
C GLY A 390 16.12 -0.07 8.00
N LEU A 391 15.21 0.27 7.09
CA LEU A 391 15.41 0.10 5.65
C LEU A 391 16.19 1.29 5.10
N LYS A 392 17.12 1.03 4.17
CA LYS A 392 17.70 2.08 3.34
C LYS A 392 16.66 2.61 2.36
N VAL A 393 16.74 3.89 1.99
CA VAL A 393 15.80 4.50 1.05
C VAL A 393 16.56 5.03 -0.16
N PHE A 394 16.09 4.65 -1.35
CA PHE A 394 16.40 5.34 -2.60
C PHE A 394 15.10 5.93 -3.14
N ALA A 395 15.07 7.24 -3.39
CA ALA A 395 13.86 7.92 -3.80
C ALA A 395 14.12 8.89 -4.94
N PHE A 396 13.21 8.90 -5.92
CA PHE A 396 13.27 9.85 -7.03
C PHE A 396 11.87 10.23 -7.52
N SER A 397 11.77 11.44 -8.06
CA SER A 397 10.58 11.99 -8.69
C SER A 397 10.80 12.12 -10.20
N LEU A 398 9.81 11.75 -10.98
CA LEU A 398 9.67 12.24 -12.36
C LEU A 398 8.97 13.60 -12.29
N ILE A 399 9.60 14.65 -12.82
CA ILE A 399 8.95 15.94 -12.96
C ILE A 399 7.93 15.83 -14.09
N THR A 400 6.64 15.86 -13.75
CA THR A 400 5.55 15.64 -14.71
C THR A 400 4.91 16.93 -15.21
N ASN A 401 5.14 18.03 -14.51
CA ASN A 401 4.70 19.36 -14.90
C ASN A 401 5.56 20.40 -14.18
N GLU A 402 5.61 21.62 -14.71
CA GLU A 402 6.18 22.78 -14.02
C GLU A 402 5.06 23.47 -13.22
N CYS A 403 5.28 23.75 -11.93
CA CYS A 403 4.22 24.33 -11.09
C CYS A 403 3.94 25.78 -11.48
N VAL A 404 2.65 26.13 -11.56
CA VAL A 404 2.22 27.48 -11.92
C VAL A 404 2.52 28.46 -10.78
N ALA A 405 3.48 29.35 -11.00
CA ALA A 405 3.96 30.29 -9.98
C ALA A 405 3.60 31.76 -10.25
N SER A 406 2.86 32.06 -11.33
CA SER A 406 2.44 33.41 -11.68
C SER A 406 0.92 33.50 -11.85
N TYR A 407 0.31 34.53 -11.25
CA TYR A 407 -1.11 34.85 -11.43
C TYR A 407 -1.48 35.24 -12.87
N SER A 408 -0.49 35.57 -13.72
CA SER A 408 -0.72 35.89 -15.13
C SER A 408 -0.68 34.67 -16.04
N SER A 409 -0.26 33.50 -15.54
CA SER A 409 -0.25 32.26 -16.33
C SER A 409 -1.67 31.80 -16.61
N LYS A 410 -1.86 31.17 -17.78
CA LYS A 410 -3.12 30.51 -18.16
C LYS A 410 -3.00 28.99 -18.13
N GLU A 411 -1.82 28.47 -17.78
CA GLU A 411 -1.59 27.05 -17.65
C GLU A 411 -2.34 26.50 -16.43
N THR A 412 -2.81 25.27 -16.55
CA THR A 412 -3.52 24.56 -15.49
C THR A 412 -2.94 23.16 -15.38
N PRO A 413 -2.52 22.70 -14.19
CA PRO A 413 -2.06 21.34 -14.03
C PRO A 413 -3.20 20.37 -14.31
N ASP A 414 -2.90 19.32 -15.08
CA ASP A 414 -3.85 18.31 -15.53
C ASP A 414 -3.34 16.90 -15.22
N GLY A 415 -4.21 16.05 -14.68
CA GLY A 415 -3.92 14.64 -14.45
C GLY A 415 -3.62 13.88 -15.75
N GLU A 416 -4.22 14.25 -16.88
CA GLU A 416 -3.94 13.60 -18.17
C GLU A 416 -2.52 13.92 -18.67
N GLU A 417 -2.07 15.17 -18.53
CA GLU A 417 -0.69 15.57 -18.86
C GLU A 417 0.33 14.79 -18.02
N VAL A 418 0.07 14.67 -16.72
CA VAL A 418 0.91 13.91 -15.78
C VAL A 418 1.07 12.45 -16.22
N LEU A 419 -0.02 11.81 -16.64
CA LEU A 419 -0.01 10.44 -17.17
C LEU A 419 0.74 10.34 -18.50
N GLN A 420 0.58 11.31 -19.39
CA GLN A 420 1.24 11.32 -20.69
C GLN A 420 2.77 11.45 -20.54
N VAL A 421 3.25 12.36 -19.69
CA VAL A 421 4.69 12.51 -19.44
C VAL A 421 5.30 11.25 -18.84
N ALA A 422 4.58 10.60 -17.93
CA ALA A 422 5.01 9.33 -17.35
C ALA A 422 5.14 8.24 -18.41
N LYS A 423 4.18 8.13 -19.33
CA LYS A 423 4.27 7.21 -20.48
C LYS A 423 5.49 7.49 -21.34
N GLU A 424 5.70 8.74 -21.73
CA GLU A 424 6.76 9.13 -22.65
C GLU A 424 8.17 8.85 -22.08
N ASN A 425 8.29 8.80 -20.75
CA ASN A 425 9.55 8.53 -20.06
C ASN A 425 9.66 7.12 -19.48
N GLU A 426 8.64 6.28 -19.65
CA GLU A 426 8.56 4.92 -19.11
C GLU A 426 9.78 4.05 -19.44
N GLY A 427 10.17 4.01 -20.72
CA GLY A 427 11.32 3.21 -21.16
C GLY A 427 12.64 3.66 -20.52
N LYS A 428 12.82 4.97 -20.34
CA LYS A 428 14.02 5.54 -19.68
C LYS A 428 14.03 5.19 -18.19
N LEU A 429 12.89 5.30 -17.53
CA LEU A 429 12.72 5.01 -16.10
C LEU A 429 12.90 3.53 -15.80
N LYS A 430 12.34 2.67 -16.65
CA LYS A 430 12.56 1.23 -16.60
C LYS A 430 14.04 0.90 -16.74
N GLY A 431 14.71 1.41 -17.78
CA GLY A 431 16.15 1.18 -17.98
C GLY A 431 17.01 1.68 -16.81
N PHE A 432 16.66 2.84 -16.24
CA PHE A 432 17.32 3.39 -15.06
C PHE A 432 17.19 2.47 -13.85
N VAL A 433 15.98 2.03 -13.52
CA VAL A 433 15.75 1.17 -12.34
C VAL A 433 16.29 -0.25 -12.56
N GLU A 434 16.20 -0.80 -13.76
CA GLU A 434 16.81 -2.09 -14.11
C GLU A 434 18.32 -2.11 -13.88
N LYS A 435 18.99 -0.97 -14.07
CA LYS A 435 20.41 -0.81 -13.74
C LYS A 435 20.63 -0.50 -12.28
N MET A 436 19.80 0.35 -11.67
CA MET A 436 19.99 0.80 -10.29
C MET A 436 19.82 -0.35 -9.28
N ILE A 437 18.80 -1.19 -9.42
CA ILE A 437 18.45 -2.23 -8.45
C ILE A 437 19.60 -3.21 -8.19
N PRO A 438 20.27 -3.79 -9.21
CA PRO A 438 21.45 -4.62 -8.99
C PRO A 438 22.63 -3.92 -8.28
N HIS A 439 22.79 -2.61 -8.45
CA HIS A 439 23.83 -1.86 -7.72
C HIS A 439 23.46 -1.68 -6.25
N LEU A 440 22.19 -1.37 -5.96
CA LEU A 440 21.66 -1.27 -4.59
C LEU A 440 21.74 -2.60 -3.81
N ALA A 441 21.62 -3.73 -4.51
CA ALA A 441 21.72 -5.05 -3.91
C ALA A 441 23.17 -5.48 -3.61
N LYS A 442 24.15 -4.96 -4.34
CA LYS A 442 25.57 -5.32 -4.17
C LYS A 442 26.30 -4.39 -3.19
N SER A 443 25.74 -3.20 -2.97
CA SER A 443 26.37 -2.22 -2.12
C SER A 443 26.22 -2.63 -0.66
N LYS A 444 27.35 -3.04 -0.04
CA LYS A 444 27.49 -3.13 1.43
C LYS A 444 27.52 -1.73 2.08
N LEU A 445 26.80 -0.77 1.51
CA LEU A 445 26.73 0.60 2.02
C LEU A 445 26.24 0.64 3.46
#